data_AF-A0A542QPK4-F1
#
_entry.id   AF-A0A542QPK4-F1
#
_cell.length_a   1.000
_cell.length_b   1.000
_cell.length_c   1.000
_cell.angle_alpha   90.00
_cell.angle_beta   90.00
_cell.angle_gamma   90.00
#
_symmetry.space_group_name_H-M   'P 1'
#
loop_
_entity.id
_entity.type
_entity.pdbx_description
1 polymer ?
#
loop_
_entity_poly.entity_id
_entity_poly.type
_entity_poly.pdbx_seq_one_letter_code
_entity_poly.pdbx_strand_id
1 'polypeptide(L)'
;MPTARESLLSAALAALADLPWSGVRMVDVASAAGVSRQTLYNEFGSKDGLARALVRREADAYLHGVERLLAERTGAADRLVAVAEWTVAEARAKPLLRALLTACWGERMPAPRPARRGAVLSGVPAQRRADAGPPSPADLVAAVRDRSVAALEQGLPDGRTKEEPADVARRCELAARLALSYVVAPIGEAVGQLVRTAVGGPEGDSGGNSGGDSAGGSVAGPVSASNPTAGDR
;
A
#
# COMPACT_ATOMS: atom_id res chain seq x y z
N MET A 1 -12.31 -1.19 -26.49
CA MET A 1 -12.95 -2.50 -26.32
C MET A 1 -12.04 -3.37 -25.48
N PRO A 2 -12.53 -4.03 -24.42
CA PRO A 2 -11.70 -4.93 -23.62
C PRO A 2 -11.23 -6.12 -24.46
N THR A 3 -10.00 -6.58 -24.21
CA THR A 3 -9.47 -7.78 -24.88
C THR A 3 -10.22 -9.03 -24.40
N ALA A 4 -10.21 -10.11 -25.18
CA ALA A 4 -10.81 -11.39 -24.76
C ALA A 4 -10.27 -11.85 -23.38
N ARG A 5 -8.97 -11.65 -23.14
CA ARG A 5 -8.31 -11.92 -21.87
C ARG A 5 -8.88 -11.08 -20.72
N GLU A 6 -9.05 -9.78 -20.93
CA GLU A 6 -9.64 -8.88 -19.92
C GLU A 6 -11.09 -9.25 -19.61
N SER A 7 -11.90 -9.52 -20.64
CA SER A 7 -13.29 -9.96 -20.46
C SER A 7 -13.37 -11.26 -19.65
N LEU A 8 -12.50 -12.23 -19.94
CA LEU A 8 -12.41 -13.48 -19.18
C LEU A 8 -12.00 -13.27 -17.72
N LEU A 9 -11.01 -12.42 -17.45
CA LEU A 9 -10.59 -12.11 -16.09
C LEU A 9 -11.66 -11.32 -15.31
N SER A 10 -12.41 -10.45 -15.99
CA SER A 10 -13.54 -9.73 -15.37
C SER A 10 -14.70 -10.67 -15.06
N ALA A 11 -15.06 -11.56 -15.98
CA ALA A 11 -16.09 -12.59 -15.74
C ALA A 11 -15.71 -13.53 -14.58
N ALA A 12 -14.44 -13.95 -14.51
CA ALA A 12 -13.98 -14.82 -13.44
C ALA A 12 -13.96 -14.12 -12.07
N LEU A 13 -13.60 -12.83 -12.02
CA LEU A 13 -13.67 -12.04 -10.80
C LEU A 13 -15.12 -11.81 -10.36
N ALA A 14 -16.04 -11.57 -11.29
CA ALA A 14 -17.47 -11.45 -10.99
C ALA A 14 -18.02 -12.76 -10.41
N ALA A 15 -17.65 -13.91 -10.97
CA ALA A 15 -18.06 -15.21 -10.44
C ALA A 15 -17.60 -15.48 -8.99
N LEU A 16 -16.47 -14.89 -8.57
CA LEU A 16 -15.96 -14.98 -7.20
C LEU A 16 -16.80 -14.19 -6.17
N ALA A 17 -17.67 -13.28 -6.63
CA ALA A 17 -18.61 -12.59 -5.74
C ALA A 17 -19.70 -13.54 -5.23
N ASP A 18 -20.13 -14.48 -6.08
CA ASP A 18 -21.27 -15.36 -5.79
C ASP A 18 -20.84 -16.77 -5.34
N LEU A 19 -19.71 -17.26 -5.84
CA LEU A 19 -19.29 -18.66 -5.67
C LEU A 19 -17.87 -18.76 -5.10
N PRO A 20 -17.57 -19.77 -4.27
CA PRO A 20 -16.20 -20.10 -3.94
C PRO A 20 -15.43 -20.52 -5.20
N TRP A 21 -14.12 -20.30 -5.21
CA TRP A 21 -13.28 -20.65 -6.36
C TRP A 21 -13.45 -22.09 -6.83
N SER A 22 -13.62 -23.06 -5.91
CA SER A 22 -13.88 -24.46 -6.25
C SER A 22 -15.12 -24.64 -7.13
N GLY A 23 -16.17 -23.84 -6.91
CA GLY A 23 -17.42 -23.84 -7.66
C GLY A 23 -17.37 -23.10 -9.00
N VAL A 24 -16.39 -22.20 -9.22
CA VAL A 24 -16.26 -21.47 -10.50
C VAL A 24 -15.94 -22.43 -11.64
N ARG A 25 -16.82 -22.53 -12.65
CA ARG A 25 -16.59 -23.42 -13.81
C ARG A 25 -16.06 -22.62 -15.00
N MET A 26 -15.06 -23.18 -15.68
CA MET A 26 -14.43 -22.55 -16.85
C MET A 26 -15.45 -22.26 -17.97
N VAL A 27 -16.43 -23.14 -18.17
CA VAL A 27 -17.48 -22.94 -19.18
C VAL A 27 -18.36 -21.72 -18.88
N ASP A 28 -18.70 -21.50 -17.62
CA ASP A 28 -19.53 -20.36 -17.21
C ASP A 28 -18.77 -19.05 -17.38
N VAL A 29 -17.48 -19.05 -17.04
CA VAL A 29 -16.59 -17.89 -17.27
C VAL A 29 -16.48 -17.55 -18.76
N ALA A 30 -16.28 -18.56 -19.63
CA ALA A 30 -16.23 -18.34 -21.07
C ALA A 30 -17.56 -17.76 -21.60
N SER A 31 -18.68 -18.34 -21.17
CA SER A 31 -20.02 -17.90 -21.55
C SER A 31 -20.29 -16.46 -21.11
N ALA A 32 -19.99 -16.12 -19.85
CA ALA A 32 -20.16 -14.78 -19.30
C ALA A 32 -19.26 -13.74 -19.98
N ALA A 33 -18.07 -14.15 -20.44
CA ALA A 33 -17.15 -13.29 -21.20
C ALA A 33 -17.48 -13.20 -22.69
N GLY A 34 -18.49 -13.93 -23.19
CA GLY A 34 -18.87 -13.93 -24.61
C GLY A 34 -17.85 -14.59 -25.54
N VAL A 35 -17.04 -15.51 -25.03
CA VAL A 35 -15.99 -16.21 -25.81
C VAL A 35 -16.16 -17.72 -25.76
N SER A 36 -15.52 -18.42 -26.72
CA SER A 36 -15.57 -19.88 -26.74
C SER A 36 -14.75 -20.49 -25.58
N ARG A 37 -15.11 -21.71 -25.16
CA ARG A 37 -14.30 -22.49 -24.21
C ARG A 37 -12.86 -22.67 -24.72
N GLN A 38 -12.68 -22.94 -26.02
CA GLN A 38 -11.37 -23.12 -26.63
C GLN A 38 -10.51 -21.86 -26.50
N THR A 39 -11.09 -20.67 -26.72
CA THR A 39 -10.41 -19.39 -26.51
C THR A 39 -9.92 -19.25 -25.07
N LEU A 40 -10.77 -19.57 -24.09
CA LEU A 40 -10.39 -19.50 -22.68
C LEU A 40 -9.24 -20.47 -22.34
N TYR A 41 -9.33 -21.72 -22.80
CA TYR A 41 -8.26 -22.70 -22.60
C TYR A 41 -6.97 -22.32 -23.35
N ASN A 42 -7.06 -21.66 -24.51
CA ASN A 42 -5.88 -21.15 -25.22
C ASN A 42 -5.22 -19.99 -24.45
N GLU A 43 -6.01 -19.13 -23.81
CA GLU A 43 -5.50 -17.96 -23.07
C GLU A 43 -4.86 -18.31 -21.72
N PHE A 44 -5.41 -19.31 -21.03
CA PHE A 44 -5.04 -19.63 -19.64
C PHE A 44 -4.58 -21.06 -19.42
N GLY A 45 -4.80 -21.97 -20.37
CA GLY A 45 -4.45 -23.40 -20.30
C GLY A 45 -5.32 -24.21 -19.33
N SER A 46 -5.55 -23.71 -18.13
CA SER A 46 -6.25 -24.41 -17.05
C SER A 46 -6.92 -23.44 -16.08
N LYS A 47 -7.76 -23.97 -15.18
CA LYS A 47 -8.37 -23.18 -14.11
C LYS A 47 -7.29 -22.58 -13.20
N ASP A 48 -6.24 -23.33 -12.90
CA ASP A 48 -5.09 -22.84 -12.13
C ASP A 48 -4.32 -21.72 -12.87
N GLY A 49 -4.21 -21.80 -14.20
CA GLY A 49 -3.66 -20.71 -15.02
C GLY A 49 -4.52 -19.45 -15.00
N LEU A 50 -5.85 -19.59 -15.02
CA LEU A 50 -6.79 -18.48 -14.86
C LEU A 50 -6.66 -17.85 -13.46
N ALA A 51 -6.55 -18.66 -12.40
CA ALA A 51 -6.28 -18.21 -11.04
C ALA A 51 -5.00 -17.36 -10.97
N ARG A 52 -3.88 -17.86 -11.50
CA ARG A 52 -2.62 -17.11 -11.52
C ARG A 52 -2.74 -15.80 -12.28
N ALA A 53 -3.45 -15.80 -13.41
CA ALA A 53 -3.68 -14.59 -14.20
C ALA A 53 -4.55 -13.56 -13.45
N LEU A 54 -5.58 -14.00 -12.73
CA LEU A 54 -6.39 -13.15 -11.87
C LEU A 54 -5.56 -12.49 -10.78
N VAL A 55 -4.77 -13.27 -10.04
CA VAL A 55 -3.94 -12.76 -8.95
C VAL A 55 -2.88 -11.79 -9.49
N ARG A 56 -2.27 -12.08 -10.63
CA ARG A 56 -1.30 -11.18 -11.26
C ARG A 56 -1.95 -9.87 -11.71
N ARG A 57 -3.14 -9.91 -12.32
CA ARG A 57 -3.88 -8.69 -12.67
C ARG A 57 -4.16 -7.84 -11.43
N GLU A 58 -4.54 -8.48 -10.32
CA GLU A 58 -4.82 -7.77 -9.07
C GLU A 58 -3.55 -7.13 -8.49
N ALA A 59 -2.42 -7.85 -8.53
CA ALA A 59 -1.12 -7.31 -8.12
C ALA A 59 -0.71 -6.11 -8.98
N ASP A 60 -0.84 -6.22 -10.30
CA ASP A 60 -0.50 -5.15 -11.24
C ASP A 60 -1.40 -3.92 -10.98
N ALA A 61 -2.71 -4.10 -10.82
CA ALA A 61 -3.64 -3.02 -10.52
C ALA A 61 -3.34 -2.32 -9.20
N TYR A 62 -2.96 -3.09 -8.17
CA TYR A 62 -2.53 -2.56 -6.88
C TYR A 62 -1.28 -1.67 -7.02
N LEU A 63 -0.23 -2.18 -7.69
CA LEU A 63 1.02 -1.43 -7.86
C LEU A 63 0.83 -0.16 -8.70
N HIS A 64 -0.01 -0.18 -9.74
CA HIS A 64 -0.35 1.03 -10.50
C HIS A 64 -1.08 2.07 -9.63
N GLY A 65 -1.95 1.64 -8.71
CA GLY A 65 -2.61 2.54 -7.78
C GLY A 65 -1.63 3.21 -6.80
N VAL A 66 -0.64 2.45 -6.31
CA VAL A 66 0.47 2.99 -5.51
C VAL A 66 1.28 4.03 -6.29
N GLU A 67 1.70 3.70 -7.52
CA GLU A 67 2.46 4.61 -8.39
C GLU A 67 1.71 5.93 -8.61
N ARG A 68 0.39 5.87 -8.81
CA ARG A 68 -0.46 7.06 -8.99
C ARG A 68 -0.44 7.98 -7.75
N LEU A 69 -0.55 7.42 -6.55
CA LEU A 69 -0.50 8.20 -5.31
C LEU A 69 0.89 8.81 -5.08
N LEU A 70 1.95 8.06 -5.40
CA LEU A 70 3.32 8.53 -5.28
C LEU A 70 3.66 9.66 -6.28
N ALA A 71 2.94 9.75 -7.39
CA ALA A 71 3.10 10.81 -8.39
C ALA A 71 2.45 12.15 -8.00
N GLU A 72 1.66 12.19 -6.91
CA GLU A 72 1.06 13.43 -6.42
C GLU A 72 2.13 14.42 -5.93
N ARG A 73 1.88 15.72 -6.12
CA ARG A 73 2.81 16.79 -5.71
C ARG A 73 2.59 17.21 -4.26
N THR A 74 2.76 16.26 -3.33
CA THR A 74 2.63 16.47 -1.88
C THR A 74 3.92 16.09 -1.14
N GLY A 75 3.98 16.37 0.16
CA GLY A 75 5.13 16.02 1.00
C GLY A 75 5.41 14.52 0.99
N ALA A 76 6.68 14.14 1.19
CA ALA A 76 7.09 12.73 1.20
C ALA A 76 6.30 11.89 2.22
N ALA A 77 6.12 12.42 3.43
CA ALA A 77 5.32 11.78 4.48
C ALA A 77 3.85 11.63 4.06
N ASP A 78 3.25 12.67 3.46
CA ASP A 78 1.85 12.63 3.03
C ASP A 78 1.61 11.60 1.93
N ARG A 79 2.53 11.46 0.97
CA ARG A 79 2.47 10.41 -0.06
C ARG A 79 2.51 9.01 0.56
N LEU A 80 3.40 8.78 1.54
CA LEU A 80 3.49 7.48 2.22
C LEU A 80 2.24 7.18 3.06
N VAL A 81 1.68 8.19 3.72
CA VAL A 81 0.40 8.09 4.44
C VAL A 81 -0.73 7.73 3.48
N ALA A 82 -0.85 8.43 2.35
CA ALA A 82 -1.87 8.18 1.34
C ALA A 82 -1.77 6.75 0.77
N VAL A 83 -0.56 6.28 0.46
CA VAL A 83 -0.33 4.89 0.01
C VAL A 83 -0.80 3.89 1.07
N ALA A 84 -0.49 4.11 2.35
CA ALA A 84 -0.88 3.21 3.42
C ALA A 84 -2.40 3.18 3.64
N GLU A 85 -3.05 4.34 3.71
CA GLU A 85 -4.50 4.45 3.86
C GLU A 85 -5.25 3.84 2.68
N TRP A 86 -4.82 4.13 1.46
CA TRP A 86 -5.40 3.54 0.25
C TRP A 86 -5.22 2.03 0.21
N THR A 87 -4.03 1.52 0.57
CA THR A 87 -3.77 0.07 0.64
C THR A 87 -4.74 -0.62 1.59
N VAL A 88 -4.95 -0.05 2.78
CA VAL A 88 -5.89 -0.60 3.78
C VAL A 88 -7.33 -0.54 3.27
N ALA A 89 -7.74 0.57 2.64
CA ALA A 89 -9.07 0.72 2.08
C ALA A 89 -9.35 -0.28 0.95
N GLU A 90 -8.42 -0.43 0.00
CA GLU A 90 -8.53 -1.38 -1.12
C GLU A 90 -8.54 -2.82 -0.62
N ALA A 91 -7.69 -3.18 0.34
CA ALA A 91 -7.67 -4.52 0.92
C ALA A 91 -8.97 -4.85 1.67
N ARG A 92 -9.69 -3.85 2.21
CA ARG A 92 -11.02 -4.05 2.80
C ARG A 92 -12.08 -4.25 1.72
N ALA A 93 -12.02 -3.49 0.64
CA ALA A 93 -13.00 -3.54 -0.45
C ALA A 93 -12.84 -4.78 -1.36
N LYS A 94 -11.62 -5.30 -1.50
CA LYS A 94 -11.28 -6.34 -2.48
C LYS A 94 -10.71 -7.59 -1.79
N PRO A 95 -11.54 -8.62 -1.56
CA PRO A 95 -11.10 -9.85 -0.90
C PRO A 95 -9.92 -10.57 -1.59
N LEU A 96 -9.84 -10.49 -2.92
CA LEU A 96 -8.72 -11.07 -3.68
C LEU A 96 -7.40 -10.34 -3.39
N LEU A 97 -7.43 -9.00 -3.34
CA LEU A 97 -6.27 -8.19 -2.99
C LEU A 97 -5.85 -8.44 -1.53
N ARG A 98 -6.81 -8.54 -0.61
CA ARG A 98 -6.53 -8.93 0.79
C ARG A 98 -5.77 -10.25 0.86
N ALA A 99 -6.29 -11.29 0.21
CA ALA A 99 -5.67 -12.61 0.20
C ALA A 99 -4.26 -12.59 -0.40
N LEU A 100 -4.07 -11.81 -1.47
CA LEU A 100 -2.76 -11.58 -2.09
C LEU A 100 -1.78 -10.89 -1.13
N LEU A 101 -2.20 -9.80 -0.47
CA LEU A 101 -1.36 -9.02 0.44
C LEU A 101 -0.97 -9.81 1.70
N THR A 102 -1.86 -10.66 2.22
CA THR A 102 -1.61 -11.38 3.48
C THR A 102 -1.21 -12.84 3.30
N ALA A 103 -1.18 -13.34 2.06
CA ALA A 103 -1.12 -14.77 1.73
C ALA A 103 -2.20 -15.63 2.39
N CYS A 104 -3.30 -15.03 2.88
CA CYS A 104 -4.42 -15.74 3.50
C CYS A 104 -5.46 -16.09 2.45
N TRP A 105 -5.22 -17.19 1.72
CA TRP A 105 -6.16 -17.72 0.75
C TRP A 105 -7.26 -18.52 1.46
N GLY A 106 -8.42 -17.90 1.70
CA GLY A 106 -9.59 -18.59 2.23
C GLY A 106 -10.24 -19.53 1.19
N GLU A 107 -11.23 -20.32 1.60
CA GLU A 107 -11.91 -21.31 0.74
C GLU A 107 -12.54 -20.72 -0.54
N ARG A 108 -12.91 -19.44 -0.49
CA ARG A 108 -13.52 -18.73 -1.62
C ARG A 108 -12.50 -18.25 -2.64
N MET A 109 -11.22 -18.19 -2.31
CA MET A 109 -10.20 -17.60 -3.18
C MET A 109 -9.47 -18.64 -4.01
N PRO A 110 -9.04 -18.28 -5.23
CA PRO A 110 -8.02 -19.06 -5.91
C PRO A 110 -6.75 -18.99 -5.06
N ALA A 111 -6.29 -20.11 -4.50
CA ALA A 111 -4.94 -20.22 -3.96
C ALA A 111 -4.00 -20.56 -5.12
N PRO A 112 -3.37 -19.57 -5.77
CA PRO A 112 -2.52 -19.84 -6.92
C PRO A 112 -1.31 -20.67 -6.49
N ARG A 113 -1.05 -21.75 -7.22
CA ARG A 113 0.19 -22.50 -7.00
C ARG A 113 1.39 -21.61 -7.32
N PRO A 114 2.45 -21.63 -6.50
CA PRO A 114 3.71 -20.98 -6.84
C PRO A 114 4.21 -21.51 -8.19
N ALA A 115 4.91 -20.67 -8.94
CA ALA A 115 5.63 -21.09 -10.13
C ALA A 115 6.49 -22.33 -9.82
N ARG A 116 6.34 -23.41 -10.59
CA ARG A 116 7.31 -24.50 -10.54
C ARG A 116 8.65 -23.98 -11.05
N ARG A 117 9.68 -24.02 -10.22
CA ARG A 117 11.07 -23.87 -10.67
C ARG A 117 11.35 -24.98 -11.69
N GLY A 118 11.61 -24.60 -12.95
CA GLY A 118 11.97 -25.53 -14.03
C GLY A 118 10.84 -26.08 -14.92
N ALA A 119 9.64 -25.48 -14.92
CA ALA A 119 8.62 -25.84 -15.93
C ALA A 119 9.07 -25.43 -17.34
N VAL A 120 8.89 -26.32 -18.32
CA VAL A 120 9.15 -26.02 -19.75
C VAL A 120 8.20 -24.89 -20.14
N LEU A 121 8.78 -23.72 -20.46
CA LEU A 121 8.00 -22.55 -20.85
C LEU A 121 7.32 -22.82 -22.20
N SER A 122 6.00 -22.72 -22.25
CA SER A 122 5.30 -22.63 -23.53
C SER A 122 5.79 -21.38 -24.27
N GLY A 123 5.97 -21.48 -25.59
CA GLY A 123 6.46 -20.39 -26.44
C GLY A 123 5.55 -19.16 -26.50
N VAL A 124 4.34 -19.24 -25.95
CA VAL A 124 3.36 -18.14 -25.95
C VAL A 124 3.68 -17.12 -24.83
N PRO A 125 3.87 -15.81 -25.14
CA PRO A 125 4.25 -14.79 -24.16
C PRO A 125 3.30 -14.63 -22.96
N ALA A 126 1.99 -14.86 -23.18
CA ALA A 126 0.98 -14.78 -22.13
C ALA A 126 1.11 -15.93 -21.10
N GLN A 127 1.49 -17.13 -21.57
CA GLN A 127 1.72 -18.30 -20.72
C GLN A 127 2.92 -18.09 -19.81
N ARG A 128 4.04 -17.57 -20.38
CA ARG A 128 5.27 -17.29 -19.63
C ARG A 128 5.06 -16.36 -18.44
N ARG A 129 4.24 -15.30 -18.60
CA ARG A 129 3.89 -14.38 -17.50
C ARG A 129 3.01 -15.04 -16.44
N ALA A 130 2.12 -15.94 -16.85
CA ALA A 130 1.32 -16.74 -15.92
C ALA A 130 2.17 -17.78 -15.17
N ASP A 131 3.25 -18.28 -15.78
CA ASP A 131 4.14 -19.29 -15.20
C ASP A 131 5.10 -18.72 -14.15
N ALA A 132 5.35 -17.40 -14.13
CA ALA A 132 6.16 -16.74 -13.11
C ALA A 132 5.54 -16.80 -11.69
N GLY A 133 4.31 -17.33 -11.56
CA GLY A 133 3.59 -17.37 -10.28
C GLY A 133 3.17 -15.95 -9.87
N PRO A 134 2.24 -15.79 -8.94
CA PRO A 134 1.94 -14.48 -8.37
C PRO A 134 3.04 -14.03 -7.41
N PRO A 135 3.24 -12.71 -7.23
CA PRO A 135 4.17 -12.21 -6.22
C PRO A 135 3.70 -12.61 -4.82
N SER A 136 4.65 -12.90 -3.94
CA SER A 136 4.38 -13.08 -2.51
C SER A 136 4.07 -11.73 -1.83
N PRO A 137 3.48 -11.74 -0.62
CA PRO A 137 3.39 -10.53 0.21
C PRO A 137 4.71 -9.77 0.36
N ALA A 138 5.82 -10.49 0.56
CA ALA A 138 7.13 -9.88 0.72
C ALA A 138 7.59 -9.19 -0.57
N ASP A 139 7.33 -9.80 -1.73
CA ASP A 139 7.63 -9.22 -3.04
C ASP A 139 6.81 -7.93 -3.26
N LEU A 140 5.56 -7.90 -2.82
CA LEU A 140 4.71 -6.70 -2.91
C LEU A 140 5.20 -5.58 -2.00
N VAL A 141 5.60 -5.89 -0.76
CA VAL A 141 6.20 -4.90 0.16
C VAL A 141 7.49 -4.33 -0.44
N ALA A 142 8.36 -5.18 -0.97
CA ALA A 142 9.58 -4.74 -1.65
C ALA A 142 9.26 -3.85 -2.86
N ALA A 143 8.31 -4.26 -3.69
CA ALA A 143 7.89 -3.51 -4.87
C ALA A 143 7.31 -2.12 -4.53
N VAL A 144 6.55 -2.00 -3.44
CA VAL A 144 6.01 -0.72 -2.94
C VAL A 144 7.12 0.16 -2.37
N ARG A 145 8.03 -0.42 -1.58
CA ARG A 145 9.20 0.29 -1.06
C ARG A 145 10.03 0.88 -2.18
N ASP A 146 10.40 0.07 -3.17
CA ASP A 146 11.31 0.48 -4.26
C ASP A 146 10.68 1.60 -5.12
N ARG A 147 9.37 1.51 -5.40
CA ARG A 147 8.61 2.57 -6.07
C ARG A 147 8.56 3.86 -5.26
N SER A 148 8.34 3.73 -3.95
CA SER A 148 8.28 4.88 -3.05
C SER A 148 9.63 5.59 -3.02
N VAL A 149 10.73 4.85 -2.86
CA VAL A 149 12.09 5.42 -2.91
C VAL A 149 12.32 6.16 -4.22
N ALA A 150 12.07 5.51 -5.37
CA ALA A 150 12.26 6.13 -6.68
C ALA A 150 11.41 7.40 -6.87
N ALA A 151 10.16 7.41 -6.42
CA ALA A 151 9.29 8.57 -6.52
C ALA A 151 9.66 9.72 -5.58
N LEU A 152 10.26 9.42 -4.43
CA LEU A 152 10.76 10.43 -3.49
C LEU A 152 12.06 11.05 -4.02
N GLU A 153 12.96 10.26 -4.59
CA GLU A 153 14.20 10.74 -5.22
C GLU A 153 13.93 11.70 -6.40
N GLN A 154 12.92 11.41 -7.22
CA GLN A 154 12.54 12.24 -8.37
C GLN A 154 11.86 13.57 -7.98
N GLY A 155 11.37 13.70 -6.76
CA GLY A 155 10.62 14.86 -6.29
C GLY A 155 11.48 15.97 -5.66
N LEU A 156 12.79 15.79 -5.54
CA LEU A 156 13.69 16.78 -4.93
C LEU A 156 14.14 17.85 -5.95
N PRO A 157 13.82 19.15 -5.75
CA PRO A 157 14.25 20.22 -6.64
C PRO A 157 15.76 20.50 -6.59
N ASP A 158 16.40 20.19 -5.46
CA ASP A 158 17.83 20.37 -5.22
C ASP A 158 18.34 19.13 -4.50
N GLY A 159 19.20 18.33 -5.16
CA GLY A 159 19.67 17.00 -4.74
C GLY A 159 20.52 16.95 -3.45
N ARG A 160 20.08 17.62 -2.38
CA ARG A 160 20.65 17.56 -1.03
C ARG A 160 19.54 17.33 -0.02
N THR A 161 19.12 16.07 0.11
CA THR A 161 18.54 15.62 1.37
C THR A 161 19.66 15.57 2.42
N LYS A 162 19.38 16.03 3.64
CA LYS A 162 20.24 15.76 4.81
C LYS A 162 20.11 14.29 5.27
N GLU A 163 19.22 13.55 4.64
CA GLU A 163 18.81 12.18 4.95
C GLU A 163 19.59 11.16 4.12
N GLU A 164 20.06 10.11 4.78
CA GLU A 164 20.77 9.01 4.13
C GLU A 164 19.78 8.20 3.26
N PRO A 165 20.15 7.74 2.04
CA PRO A 165 19.27 6.92 1.20
C PRO A 165 18.71 5.69 1.92
N ALA A 166 19.49 5.12 2.84
CA ALA A 166 19.08 4.02 3.70
C ALA A 166 17.90 4.38 4.62
N ASP A 167 17.82 5.61 5.11
CA ASP A 167 16.74 6.09 5.98
C ASP A 167 15.44 6.31 5.20
N VAL A 168 15.54 6.80 3.97
CA VAL A 168 14.40 6.90 3.04
C VAL A 168 13.83 5.52 2.76
N ALA A 169 14.67 4.56 2.38
CA ALA A 169 14.25 3.18 2.13
C ALA A 169 13.61 2.54 3.37
N ARG A 170 14.17 2.79 4.57
CA ARG A 170 13.63 2.28 5.83
C ARG A 170 12.24 2.83 6.15
N ARG A 171 12.01 4.13 5.95
CA ARG A 171 10.68 4.74 6.15
C ARG A 171 9.65 4.24 5.16
N CYS A 172 10.01 4.11 3.89
CA CYS A 172 9.15 3.51 2.86
C CYS A 172 8.77 2.06 3.23
N GLU A 173 9.74 1.26 3.66
CA GLU A 173 9.50 -0.12 4.08
C GLU A 173 8.60 -0.19 5.33
N LEU A 174 8.83 0.70 6.29
CA LEU A 174 8.04 0.78 7.51
C LEU A 174 6.59 1.18 7.22
N ALA A 175 6.33 2.15 6.34
CA ALA A 175 4.98 2.53 5.93
C ALA A 175 4.23 1.34 5.29
N ALA A 176 4.88 0.63 4.37
CA ALA A 176 4.30 -0.55 3.70
C ALA A 176 4.00 -1.68 4.69
N ARG A 177 4.90 -1.94 5.65
CA ARG A 177 4.70 -2.97 6.68
C ARG A 177 3.61 -2.59 7.68
N LEU A 178 3.50 -1.32 8.07
CA LEU A 178 2.42 -0.83 8.93
C LEU A 178 1.06 -0.99 8.24
N ALA A 179 0.96 -0.61 6.96
CA ALA A 179 -0.25 -0.82 6.17
C ALA A 179 -0.64 -2.30 6.14
N LEU A 180 0.32 -3.19 5.85
CA LEU A 180 0.07 -4.63 5.82
C LEU A 180 -0.34 -5.19 7.19
N SER A 181 0.32 -4.75 8.28
CA SER A 181 -0.05 -5.11 9.65
C SER A 181 -1.50 -4.71 9.94
N TYR A 182 -1.91 -3.51 9.53
CA TYR A 182 -3.27 -3.01 9.72
C TYR A 182 -4.31 -3.75 8.87
N VAL A 183 -3.93 -4.27 7.70
CA VAL A 183 -4.79 -5.18 6.91
C VAL A 183 -5.04 -6.47 7.70
N VAL A 184 -4.02 -7.05 8.32
CA VAL A 184 -4.15 -8.32 9.07
C VAL A 184 -4.91 -8.12 10.38
N ALA A 185 -4.55 -7.09 11.16
CA ALA A 185 -5.09 -6.81 12.49
C ALA A 185 -5.59 -5.36 12.59
N PRO A 186 -6.80 -5.07 12.09
CA PRO A 186 -7.35 -3.72 12.15
C PRO A 186 -7.77 -3.39 13.58
N ILE A 187 -7.01 -2.53 14.27
CA ILE A 187 -7.31 -2.05 15.63
C ILE A 187 -6.97 -0.56 15.77
N GLY A 188 -7.78 0.19 16.53
CA GLY A 188 -7.42 1.54 16.99
C GLY A 188 -7.36 2.62 15.90
N GLU A 189 -6.49 3.63 16.10
CA GLU A 189 -6.30 4.82 15.27
C GLU A 189 -6.21 4.53 13.76
N ALA A 190 -6.61 5.50 12.93
CA ALA A 190 -6.44 5.40 11.48
C ALA A 190 -4.97 5.19 11.11
N VAL A 191 -4.69 4.19 10.26
CA VAL A 191 -3.32 3.80 9.83
C VAL A 191 -2.43 4.99 9.43
N GLY A 192 -3.01 6.06 8.90
CA GLY A 192 -2.28 7.26 8.52
C GLY A 192 -1.61 7.99 9.68
N GLN A 193 -2.18 7.99 10.89
CA GLN A 193 -1.55 8.60 12.06
C GLN A 193 -0.31 7.81 12.49
N LEU A 194 -0.42 6.48 12.58
CA LEU A 194 0.71 5.58 12.88
C LEU A 194 1.83 5.71 11.85
N VAL A 195 1.48 5.73 10.56
CA VAL A 195 2.45 5.91 9.48
C VAL A 195 3.10 7.28 9.58
N ARG A 196 2.33 8.36 9.77
CA ARG A 196 2.86 9.72 9.90
C ARG A 196 3.88 9.82 11.04
N THR A 197 3.56 9.29 12.22
CA THR A 197 4.48 9.28 13.37
C THR A 197 5.76 8.52 13.07
N ALA A 198 5.68 7.44 12.30
CA ALA A 198 6.82 6.57 12.07
C ALA A 198 7.67 6.93 10.83
N VAL A 199 7.12 7.72 9.90
CA VAL A 199 7.86 8.27 8.74
C VAL A 199 8.24 9.74 8.91
N GLY A 200 7.62 10.44 9.86
CA GLY A 200 8.14 11.68 10.40
C GLY A 200 9.47 11.37 11.07
N GLY A 201 10.57 11.96 10.56
CA GLY A 201 11.83 11.97 11.30
C GLY A 201 11.62 12.65 12.66
N PRO A 202 12.59 12.56 13.60
CA PRO A 202 12.54 13.37 14.80
C PRO A 202 12.34 14.82 14.35
N GLU A 203 11.18 15.39 14.66
CA GLU A 203 10.93 16.80 14.42
C GLU A 203 12.15 17.56 14.94
N GLY A 204 12.70 18.42 14.08
CA GLY A 204 13.80 19.26 14.49
C GLY A 204 13.41 19.90 15.80
N ASP A 205 14.21 19.61 16.83
CA ASP A 205 14.34 20.43 18.02
C ASP A 205 14.67 21.84 17.51
N SER A 206 13.61 22.58 17.21
CA SER A 206 13.63 24.01 17.07
C SER A 206 13.74 24.49 18.50
N GLY A 207 14.96 24.32 19.03
CA GLY A 207 15.33 24.66 20.37
C GLY A 207 14.85 26.07 20.64
N GLY A 208 13.77 26.14 21.41
CA GLY A 208 13.43 27.31 22.19
C GLY A 208 14.54 27.50 23.21
N ASN A 209 15.63 28.12 22.78
CA ASN A 209 16.60 28.72 23.68
C ASN A 209 16.62 30.22 23.45
N SER A 210 15.62 30.89 24.01
CA SER A 210 15.72 32.28 24.42
C SER A 210 15.63 32.35 25.95
N GLY A 211 16.59 31.72 26.64
CA GLY A 211 17.10 32.26 27.91
C GLY A 211 18.10 33.36 27.55
N GLY A 212 17.89 34.62 27.94
CA GLY A 212 18.33 35.13 29.25
C GLY A 212 19.86 35.32 29.18
N ASP A 213 20.45 36.49 29.35
CA ASP A 213 20.07 37.62 30.19
C ASP A 213 21.14 38.73 29.99
N SER A 214 20.86 39.93 30.53
CA SER A 214 21.81 41.02 30.86
C SER A 214 22.08 42.12 29.82
N ALA A 215 21.31 43.21 29.93
CA ALA A 215 21.91 44.54 30.04
C ALA A 215 20.99 45.43 30.89
N GLY A 216 21.51 45.87 32.04
CA GLY A 216 20.79 46.59 33.07
C GLY A 216 20.31 47.98 32.66
N GLY A 217 19.20 48.38 33.26
CA GLY A 217 18.63 49.71 33.17
C GLY A 217 17.82 50.01 34.43
N SER A 218 18.53 50.35 35.49
CA SER A 218 17.98 51.00 36.69
C SER A 218 17.32 52.32 36.29
N VAL A 219 16.14 52.63 36.86
CA VAL A 219 15.84 53.87 37.63
C VAL A 219 14.34 53.94 38.00
N ALA A 220 14.14 53.98 39.33
CA ALA A 220 13.15 54.71 40.13
C ALA A 220 11.68 54.89 39.69
N GLY A 221 10.79 54.49 40.60
CA GLY A 221 9.46 55.10 40.80
C GLY A 221 8.77 54.53 42.06
N PRO A 222 8.54 55.31 43.12
CA PRO A 222 7.86 54.85 44.33
C PRO A 222 6.41 55.31 44.37
N VAL A 223 5.46 54.47 44.80
CA VAL A 223 4.38 54.91 45.71
C VAL A 223 3.61 53.74 46.33
N SER A 224 3.48 53.85 47.65
CA SER A 224 2.67 53.07 48.59
C SER A 224 1.17 53.09 48.29
N ALA A 225 0.47 52.00 48.66
CA ALA A 225 -0.73 51.95 49.51
C ALA A 225 -1.27 50.51 49.48
N SER A 226 -1.08 49.73 50.54
CA SER A 226 -2.08 49.53 51.62
C SER A 226 -3.32 48.76 51.16
N ASN A 227 -3.43 47.49 51.57
CA ASN A 227 -4.72 46.93 51.94
C ASN A 227 -4.52 45.88 53.06
N PRO A 228 -5.23 46.00 54.21
CA PRO A 228 -5.11 45.08 55.31
C PRO A 228 -6.01 43.84 55.15
N THR A 229 -5.52 42.76 55.75
CA THR A 229 -6.17 41.47 55.97
C THR A 229 -7.23 41.54 57.08
N ALA A 230 -8.09 40.52 57.11
CA ALA A 230 -9.01 40.08 58.18
C ALA A 230 -10.43 40.67 58.06
N GLY A 231 -11.50 39.94 58.36
CA GLY A 231 -11.65 38.66 59.04
C GLY A 231 -13.12 38.55 59.47
N ASP A 232 -13.60 37.32 59.54
CA ASP A 232 -14.96 36.93 59.91
C ASP A 232 -15.26 37.22 61.40
N ARG A 233 -16.49 37.69 61.68
CA ARG A 233 -17.22 37.76 62.98
C ARG A 233 -16.88 38.84 64.00
#